data_AF-A0A6C0L9I0-F1
#
_entry.id   AF-A0A6C0L9I0-F1
#
_cell.length_a   1.000
_cell.length_b   1.000
_cell.length_c   1.000
_cell.angle_alpha   90.00
_cell.angle_beta   90.00
_cell.angle_gamma   90.00
#
_symmetry.space_group_name_H-M   'P 1'
#
loop_
_entity.id
_entity.type
_entity.pdbx_description
1 polymer ?
#
loop_
_entity_poly.entity_id
_entity_poly.type
_entity_poly.pdbx_seq_one_letter_code
_entity_poly.pdbx_strand_id
1 'polypeptide(L)'
;MQLLTWQKTLKDVNSLIVQASSKEADDAWQPFPIGMSWQYALEQRGEAEQIGSHEKLVLCAVNTGTDQRRRPSGINRESIVRTLANAGIPNCSMHHDIYYRSLPFYKFIVSPEGNGIDCHRHYEGLLAGCIPIMEKNPLTEAKYKGCPVLWTVDYSEINRQYLERIYQDMLYREYDFSPLFLSHYSEQETIQDCGNYWTQRMCGVKWYR
;
A
#
# COMPACT_ATOMS: atom_id res chain seq x y z
N MET A 1 -15.23 -9.15 5.98
CA MET A 1 -15.40 -8.08 7.00
C MET A 1 -15.70 -6.77 6.29
N GLN A 2 -16.60 -5.92 6.81
CA GLN A 2 -16.86 -4.61 6.20
C GLN A 2 -15.65 -3.66 6.32
N LEU A 3 -15.42 -2.81 5.31
CA LEU A 3 -14.35 -1.80 5.38
C LEU A 3 -14.54 -0.86 6.59
N LEU A 4 -15.78 -0.42 6.86
CA LEU A 4 -16.09 0.39 8.04
C LEU A 4 -15.66 -0.25 9.37
N THR A 5 -15.82 -1.57 9.49
CA THR A 5 -15.38 -2.33 10.66
C THR A 5 -13.87 -2.43 10.70
N TRP A 6 -13.23 -2.70 9.55
CA TRP A 6 -11.78 -2.81 9.43
C TRP A 6 -11.04 -1.51 9.81
N GLN A 7 -11.59 -0.35 9.45
CA GLN A 7 -11.05 0.98 9.81
C GLN A 7 -11.03 1.25 11.32
N LYS A 8 -11.77 0.47 12.11
CA LYS A 8 -11.88 0.57 13.58
C LYS A 8 -11.26 -0.61 14.31
N THR A 9 -10.66 -1.54 13.57
CA THR A 9 -10.10 -2.78 14.10
C THR A 9 -8.60 -2.65 14.21
N LEU A 10 -8.06 -2.84 15.42
CA LEU A 10 -6.63 -2.99 15.64
C LEU A 10 -6.15 -4.33 15.06
N LYS A 11 -5.05 -4.30 14.32
CA LYS A 11 -4.41 -5.47 13.72
C LYS A 11 -3.25 -5.90 14.61
N ASP A 12 -3.06 -7.20 14.74
CA ASP A 12 -1.90 -7.73 15.45
C ASP A 12 -0.64 -7.49 14.62
N VAL A 13 0.20 -6.57 15.09
CA VAL A 13 1.43 -6.17 14.41
C VAL A 13 2.41 -7.33 14.22
N ASN A 14 2.34 -8.38 15.04
CA ASN A 14 3.24 -9.54 14.92
C ASN A 14 2.84 -10.49 13.80
N SER A 15 1.58 -10.40 13.33
CA SER A 15 1.05 -11.23 12.25
C SER A 15 1.24 -10.64 10.85
N LEU A 16 1.83 -9.44 10.77
CA LEU A 16 1.98 -8.68 9.52
C LEU A 16 3.15 -9.15 8.67
N ILE A 17 3.00 -8.90 7.37
CA ILE A 17 4.06 -9.05 6.37
C ILE A 17 4.89 -7.77 6.37
N VAL A 18 6.19 -7.89 6.58
CA VAL A 18 7.13 -6.76 6.63
C VAL A 18 8.32 -7.07 5.75
N GLN A 19 8.46 -6.25 4.71
CA GLN A 19 9.51 -6.27 3.70
C GLN A 19 9.82 -7.65 3.11
N ALA A 20 8.82 -8.27 2.48
CA ALA A 20 8.96 -9.58 1.85
C ALA A 20 9.51 -9.53 0.41
N SER A 21 10.20 -8.44 0.01
CA SER A 21 10.78 -8.36 -1.34
C SER A 21 11.92 -9.38 -1.53
N SER A 22 12.16 -9.76 -2.79
CA SER A 22 13.31 -10.57 -3.21
C SER A 22 14.62 -10.07 -2.58
N LYS A 23 15.50 -10.99 -2.15
CA LYS A 23 16.79 -10.65 -1.53
C LYS A 23 17.84 -10.17 -2.55
N GLU A 24 17.59 -10.40 -3.84
CA GLU A 24 18.49 -10.02 -4.94
C GLU A 24 18.39 -8.54 -5.33
N ALA A 25 17.55 -7.75 -4.64
CA ALA A 25 17.35 -6.31 -4.91
C ALA A 25 16.92 -5.99 -6.35
N ASP A 26 16.19 -6.93 -6.97
CA ASP A 26 15.80 -6.91 -8.38
C ASP A 26 14.36 -6.45 -8.61
N ASP A 27 13.63 -6.11 -7.54
CA ASP A 27 12.20 -5.80 -7.54
C ASP A 27 11.34 -6.91 -8.19
N ALA A 28 11.82 -8.16 -8.12
CA ALA A 28 11.13 -9.31 -8.70
C ALA A 28 9.78 -9.55 -8.04
N TRP A 29 8.82 -9.96 -8.87
CA TRP A 29 7.48 -10.32 -8.44
C TRP A 29 7.51 -11.44 -7.39
N GLN A 30 6.75 -11.23 -6.30
CA GLN A 30 6.50 -12.23 -5.26
C GLN A 30 5.03 -12.70 -5.33
N PRO A 31 4.72 -13.97 -5.02
CA PRO A 31 3.34 -14.46 -5.00
C PRO A 31 2.52 -13.87 -3.84
N PHE A 32 3.18 -13.38 -2.79
CA PHE A 32 2.60 -12.67 -1.64
C PHE A 32 2.87 -11.15 -1.74
N PRO A 33 2.14 -10.30 -1.00
CA PRO A 33 2.45 -8.90 -0.83
C PRO A 33 3.87 -8.70 -0.32
N ILE A 34 4.57 -7.68 -0.82
CA ILE A 34 5.87 -7.29 -0.24
C ILE A 34 5.74 -6.62 1.14
N GLY A 35 4.52 -6.42 1.63
CA GLY A 35 4.22 -6.02 3.01
C GLY A 35 4.52 -4.56 3.32
N MET A 36 4.59 -4.25 4.62
CA MET A 36 5.09 -2.97 5.12
C MET A 36 6.54 -2.74 4.65
N SER A 37 6.92 -1.50 4.36
CA SER A 37 8.32 -1.21 4.05
C SER A 37 9.25 -1.52 5.24
N TRP A 38 10.56 -1.66 4.98
CA TRP A 38 11.55 -1.83 6.05
C TRP A 38 11.57 -0.67 7.05
N GLN A 39 11.11 0.52 6.66
CA GLN A 39 11.08 1.70 7.53
C GLN A 39 10.09 1.49 8.67
N TYR A 40 9.02 0.74 8.45
CA TYR A 40 8.09 0.36 9.50
C TYR A 40 8.76 -0.39 10.67
N ALA A 41 9.91 -1.04 10.43
CA ALA A 41 10.68 -1.68 11.50
C ALA A 41 11.29 -0.68 12.49
N LEU A 42 11.54 0.57 12.07
CA LEU A 42 12.13 1.65 12.86
C LEU A 42 11.08 2.49 13.60
N GLU A 43 9.82 2.43 13.18
CA GLU A 43 8.76 3.30 13.69
C GLU A 43 8.12 2.76 14.98
N GLN A 44 7.46 3.64 15.73
CA GLN A 44 6.55 3.23 16.80
C GLN A 44 5.37 2.48 16.20
N ARG A 45 5.03 1.35 16.83
CA ARG A 45 3.99 0.44 16.37
C ARG A 45 2.82 0.56 17.33
N GLY A 46 1.79 1.27 16.95
CA GLY A 46 0.66 1.51 17.84
C GLY A 46 -0.66 1.64 17.11
N GLU A 47 -1.64 2.12 17.86
CA GLU A 47 -2.98 2.44 17.38
C GLU A 47 -2.98 3.62 16.41
N ALA A 48 -2.07 4.58 16.62
CA ALA A 48 -2.00 5.82 15.85
C ALA A 48 -1.70 5.61 14.35
N GLU A 49 -1.01 4.53 13.99
CA GLU A 49 -0.70 4.18 12.60
C GLU A 49 -1.78 3.30 11.94
N GLN A 50 -2.78 2.86 12.70
CA GLN A 50 -3.78 1.88 12.24
C GLN A 50 -5.21 2.40 12.23
N ILE A 51 -5.54 3.32 13.15
CA ILE A 51 -6.90 3.79 13.39
C ILE A 51 -6.95 5.31 13.24
N GLY A 52 -7.93 5.78 12.46
CA GLY A 52 -8.18 7.20 12.25
C GLY A 52 -9.55 7.45 11.65
N SER A 53 -9.94 8.72 11.56
CA SER A 53 -11.30 9.11 11.15
C SER A 53 -11.59 8.96 9.66
N HIS A 54 -10.58 8.74 8.81
CA HIS A 54 -10.72 8.70 7.36
C HIS A 54 -11.49 9.92 6.80
N GLU A 55 -11.25 11.11 7.36
CA GLU A 55 -11.92 12.35 6.94
C GLU A 55 -11.34 12.96 5.66
N LYS A 56 -10.07 12.70 5.37
CA LYS A 56 -9.37 13.21 4.19
C LYS A 56 -9.63 12.30 2.99
N LEU A 57 -9.81 12.89 1.81
CA LEU A 57 -10.25 12.12 0.65
C LEU A 57 -9.16 11.20 0.09
N VAL A 58 -8.02 11.77 -0.31
CA VAL A 58 -6.99 11.00 -1.01
C VAL A 58 -5.60 11.54 -0.68
N LEU A 59 -4.66 10.64 -0.44
CA LEU A 59 -3.25 10.95 -0.32
C LEU A 59 -2.52 10.59 -1.62
N CYS A 60 -1.77 11.55 -2.17
CA CYS A 60 -0.79 11.31 -3.21
C CYS A 60 0.61 11.59 -2.65
N ALA A 61 1.33 10.52 -2.30
CA ALA A 61 2.70 10.57 -1.81
C ALA A 61 3.54 9.56 -2.59
N VAL A 62 3.99 9.98 -3.77
CA VAL A 62 4.65 9.14 -4.77
C VAL A 62 6.05 9.69 -5.06
N ASN A 63 7.06 8.82 -4.95
CA ASN A 63 8.39 9.09 -5.47
C ASN A 63 8.39 8.83 -6.99
N THR A 64 8.46 9.89 -7.79
CA THR A 64 8.40 9.82 -9.26
C THR A 64 9.65 9.25 -9.93
N GLY A 65 10.76 9.07 -9.20
CA GLY A 65 11.99 8.48 -9.73
C GLY A 65 12.01 6.95 -9.71
N THR A 66 11.12 6.33 -8.95
CA THR A 66 11.16 4.90 -8.60
C THR A 66 10.40 3.99 -9.56
N ASP A 67 10.25 4.40 -10.82
CA ASP A 67 9.84 3.51 -11.91
C ASP A 67 10.53 3.86 -13.23
N GLN A 68 11.37 4.90 -13.27
CA GLN A 68 11.97 5.44 -14.49
C GLN A 68 12.81 4.40 -15.24
N ARG A 69 13.49 3.49 -14.53
CA ARG A 69 14.26 2.39 -15.16
C ARG A 69 13.35 1.43 -15.94
N ARG A 70 12.18 1.11 -15.38
CA ARG A 70 11.22 0.14 -15.96
C ARG A 70 10.25 0.80 -16.93
N ARG A 71 9.90 2.06 -16.69
CA ARG A 71 8.89 2.86 -17.41
C ARG A 71 9.44 4.26 -17.77
N PRO A 72 10.47 4.35 -18.63
CA PRO A 72 11.09 5.63 -18.99
C PRO A 72 10.17 6.54 -19.82
N SER A 73 9.13 5.99 -20.44
CA SER A 73 8.18 6.72 -21.30
C SER A 73 6.78 6.13 -21.18
N GLY A 74 5.76 6.86 -21.66
CA GLY A 74 4.36 6.44 -21.58
C GLY A 74 3.75 6.74 -20.20
N ILE A 75 2.92 5.82 -19.71
CA ILE A 75 2.34 5.93 -18.36
C ILE A 75 3.42 5.53 -17.33
N ASN A 76 3.83 6.49 -16.52
CA ASN A 76 4.77 6.31 -15.41
C ASN A 76 4.36 7.20 -14.21
N ARG A 77 5.07 7.08 -13.08
CA ARG A 77 4.73 7.81 -11.85
C ARG A 77 4.71 9.32 -12.05
N GLU A 78 5.63 9.86 -12.85
CA GLU A 78 5.66 11.29 -13.16
C GLU A 78 4.42 11.72 -13.94
N SER A 79 4.05 11.01 -15.01
CA SER A 79 2.86 11.34 -15.79
C SER A 79 1.60 11.22 -14.95
N ILE A 80 1.50 10.20 -14.09
CA ILE A 80 0.36 9.97 -13.20
C ILE A 80 0.23 11.10 -12.18
N VAL A 81 1.33 11.47 -11.52
CA VAL A 81 1.35 12.59 -10.56
C VAL A 81 0.92 13.89 -11.23
N ARG A 82 1.38 14.15 -12.46
CA ARG A 82 0.97 15.34 -13.22
C ARG A 82 -0.52 15.32 -13.56
N THR A 83 -1.04 14.18 -14.01
CA THR A 83 -2.48 14.01 -14.30
C THR A 83 -3.34 14.26 -13.06
N LEU A 84 -2.95 13.68 -11.92
CA LEU A 84 -3.66 13.85 -10.66
C LEU A 84 -3.57 15.28 -10.12
N ALA A 85 -2.42 15.95 -10.28
CA ALA A 85 -2.27 17.36 -9.91
C ALA A 85 -3.24 18.25 -10.70
N ASN A 86 -3.42 17.99 -12.00
CA ASN A 86 -4.41 18.71 -12.83
C ASN A 86 -5.85 18.46 -12.37
N ALA A 87 -6.13 17.31 -11.74
CA ALA A 87 -7.42 16.99 -11.13
C ALA A 87 -7.56 17.51 -9.67
N GLY A 88 -6.61 18.32 -9.19
CA GLY A 88 -6.64 18.89 -7.84
C GLY A 88 -6.14 17.95 -6.75
N ILE A 89 -5.40 16.90 -7.10
CA ILE A 89 -4.78 15.95 -6.18
C ILE A 89 -3.25 16.10 -6.29
N PRO A 90 -2.65 17.11 -5.62
CA PRO A 90 -1.22 17.34 -5.70
C PRO A 90 -0.44 16.23 -4.98
N ASN A 91 0.73 15.90 -5.52
CA ASN A 91 1.68 15.02 -4.86
C ASN A 91 2.41 15.75 -3.73
N CYS A 92 2.68 15.05 -2.63
CA CYS A 92 3.50 15.55 -1.53
C CYS A 92 4.68 14.63 -1.25
N SER A 93 5.75 15.22 -0.72
CA SER A 93 6.86 14.49 -0.11
C SER A 93 6.64 14.46 1.40
N MET A 94 6.71 13.28 2.01
CA MET A 94 6.53 13.12 3.45
C MET A 94 7.63 12.22 4.00
N HIS A 95 8.07 12.53 5.23
CA HIS A 95 8.90 11.60 6.00
C HIS A 95 8.06 10.40 6.44
N HIS A 96 8.70 9.25 6.64
CA HIS A 96 8.00 7.97 6.78
C HIS A 96 7.15 7.87 8.05
N ASP A 97 7.64 8.40 9.17
CA ASP A 97 6.87 8.53 10.42
C ASP A 97 5.55 9.30 10.21
N ILE A 98 5.61 10.45 9.53
CA ILE A 98 4.44 11.28 9.23
C ILE A 98 3.52 10.57 8.24
N TYR A 99 4.09 9.89 7.24
CA TYR A 99 3.32 9.11 6.28
C TYR A 99 2.47 8.06 7.00
N TYR A 100 3.07 7.18 7.80
CA TYR A 100 2.34 6.11 8.51
C TYR A 100 1.28 6.66 9.46
N ARG A 101 1.61 7.70 10.23
CA ARG A 101 0.65 8.35 11.14
C ARG A 101 -0.46 9.10 10.41
N SER A 102 -0.27 9.45 9.13
CA SER A 102 -1.28 10.14 8.34
C SER A 102 -2.23 9.20 7.62
N LEU A 103 -1.81 7.98 7.29
CA LEU A 103 -2.60 7.04 6.49
C LEU A 103 -4.02 6.83 7.02
N PRO A 104 -4.25 6.55 8.32
CA PRO A 104 -5.60 6.27 8.84
C PRO A 104 -6.58 7.45 8.77
N PHE A 105 -6.11 8.64 8.37
CA PHE A 105 -6.95 9.80 8.14
C PHE A 105 -7.41 9.94 6.68
N TYR A 106 -6.89 9.12 5.76
CA TYR A 106 -7.24 9.17 4.34
C TYR A 106 -8.14 7.99 3.92
N LYS A 107 -9.13 8.28 3.09
CA LYS A 107 -10.00 7.27 2.47
C LYS A 107 -9.31 6.49 1.38
N PHE A 108 -8.53 7.17 0.54
CA PHE A 108 -7.79 6.58 -0.57
C PHE A 108 -6.29 6.92 -0.49
N ILE A 109 -5.48 6.06 -1.08
CA ILE A 109 -4.06 6.33 -1.36
C ILE A 109 -3.72 6.03 -2.80
N VAL A 110 -3.03 6.95 -3.46
CA VAL A 110 -2.51 6.75 -4.82
C VAL A 110 -1.32 5.79 -4.74
N SER A 111 -1.47 4.61 -5.36
CA SER A 111 -0.42 3.59 -5.36
C SER A 111 -0.19 2.97 -6.74
N PRO A 112 0.38 3.75 -7.69
CA PRO A 112 0.84 3.20 -8.96
C PRO A 112 2.03 2.26 -8.74
N GLU A 113 2.26 1.38 -9.73
CA GLU A 113 3.42 0.49 -9.76
C GLU A 113 4.73 1.28 -9.62
N GLY A 114 5.80 0.66 -9.15
CA GLY A 114 7.12 1.27 -8.94
C GLY A 114 8.21 0.61 -9.75
N ASN A 115 9.34 0.35 -9.08
CA ASN A 115 10.48 -0.33 -9.69
C ASN A 115 10.03 -1.73 -10.13
N GLY A 116 9.22 -2.38 -9.31
CA GLY A 116 8.41 -3.54 -9.66
C GLY A 116 6.91 -3.21 -9.79
N ILE A 117 6.13 -4.23 -10.13
CA ILE A 117 4.67 -4.16 -10.21
C ILE A 117 4.07 -3.97 -8.80
N ASP A 118 4.61 -4.66 -7.80
CA ASP A 118 4.15 -4.54 -6.42
C ASP A 118 4.77 -3.33 -5.70
N CYS A 119 4.02 -2.76 -4.75
CA CYS A 119 4.43 -1.58 -3.99
C CYS A 119 3.97 -1.72 -2.55
N HIS A 120 4.85 -1.36 -1.59
CA HIS A 120 4.52 -1.33 -0.17
C HIS A 120 3.22 -0.56 0.12
N ARG A 121 2.98 0.52 -0.63
CA ARG A 121 1.79 1.38 -0.49
C ARG A 121 0.46 0.66 -0.75
N HIS A 122 0.44 -0.41 -1.55
CA HIS A 122 -0.75 -1.26 -1.69
C HIS A 122 -1.12 -1.84 -0.33
N TYR A 123 -0.14 -2.50 0.31
CA TYR A 123 -0.32 -3.18 1.58
C TYR A 123 -0.53 -2.19 2.74
N GLU A 124 0.29 -1.15 2.82
CA GLU A 124 0.24 -0.14 3.88
C GLU A 124 -1.11 0.59 3.92
N GLY A 125 -1.63 0.98 2.74
CA GLY A 125 -2.94 1.59 2.63
C GLY A 125 -4.06 0.67 3.12
N LEU A 126 -4.05 -0.59 2.67
CA LEU A 126 -5.04 -1.59 3.09
C LEU A 126 -4.99 -1.81 4.60
N LEU A 127 -3.79 -1.90 5.20
CA LEU A 127 -3.63 -2.10 6.64
C LEU A 127 -4.19 -0.91 7.46
N ALA A 128 -3.93 0.31 6.99
CA ALA A 128 -4.42 1.54 7.61
C ALA A 128 -5.94 1.79 7.39
N GLY A 129 -6.61 0.98 6.56
CA GLY A 129 -8.03 1.13 6.24
C GLY A 129 -8.32 2.07 5.06
N CYS A 130 -7.29 2.50 4.34
CA CYS A 130 -7.42 3.18 3.06
C CYS A 130 -7.80 2.19 1.94
N ILE A 131 -8.30 2.74 0.84
CA ILE A 131 -8.52 2.04 -0.43
C ILE A 131 -7.39 2.46 -1.40
N PRO A 132 -6.43 1.59 -1.74
CA PRO A 132 -5.41 1.91 -2.72
C PRO A 132 -6.00 2.10 -4.12
N ILE A 133 -5.52 3.12 -4.84
CA ILE A 133 -5.82 3.38 -6.25
C ILE A 133 -4.67 2.79 -7.08
N MET A 134 -4.93 1.64 -7.70
CA MET A 134 -3.92 0.80 -8.33
C MET A 134 -4.17 0.68 -9.84
N GLU A 135 -3.07 0.67 -10.60
CA GLU A 135 -3.12 0.30 -12.01
C GLU A 135 -3.67 -1.12 -12.15
N LYS A 136 -4.57 -1.32 -13.12
CA LYS A 136 -5.12 -2.64 -13.38
C LYS A 136 -4.05 -3.55 -14.00
N ASN A 137 -3.67 -4.58 -13.26
CA ASN A 137 -2.69 -5.58 -13.68
C ASN A 137 -3.14 -6.96 -13.18
N PRO A 138 -3.19 -8.01 -14.05
CA PRO A 138 -3.69 -9.32 -13.66
C PRO A 138 -2.95 -9.94 -12.46
N LEU A 139 -1.65 -9.65 -12.31
CA LEU A 139 -0.85 -10.17 -11.20
C LEU A 139 -1.27 -9.54 -9.86
N THR A 140 -1.47 -8.22 -9.83
CA THR A 140 -1.92 -7.54 -8.60
C THR A 140 -3.40 -7.80 -8.32
N GLU A 141 -4.24 -7.92 -9.35
CA GLU A 141 -5.65 -8.30 -9.20
C GLU A 141 -5.79 -9.68 -8.56
N ALA A 142 -4.94 -10.64 -8.96
CA ALA A 142 -4.90 -11.95 -8.33
C ALA A 142 -4.40 -11.88 -6.88
N LYS A 143 -3.32 -11.13 -6.62
CA LYS A 143 -2.71 -11.00 -5.28
C LYS A 143 -3.64 -10.34 -4.25
N TYR A 144 -4.35 -9.29 -4.64
CA TYR A 144 -5.24 -8.51 -3.78
C TYR A 144 -6.71 -8.85 -4.03
N LYS A 145 -6.99 -10.05 -4.55
CA LYS A 145 -8.35 -10.50 -4.82
C LYS A 145 -9.17 -10.47 -3.52
N GLY A 146 -10.30 -9.77 -3.57
CA GLY A 146 -11.19 -9.64 -2.43
C GLY A 146 -10.82 -8.53 -1.44
N CYS A 147 -9.68 -7.86 -1.58
CA CYS A 147 -9.34 -6.67 -0.81
C CYS A 147 -10.02 -5.41 -1.37
N PRO A 148 -10.19 -4.34 -0.57
CA PRO A 148 -10.72 -3.07 -1.05
C PRO A 148 -9.68 -2.31 -1.87
N VAL A 149 -9.73 -2.47 -3.20
CA VAL A 149 -8.85 -1.76 -4.16
C VAL A 149 -9.70 -1.05 -5.21
N LEU A 150 -9.31 0.19 -5.52
CA LEU A 150 -9.85 0.92 -6.68
C LEU A 150 -8.91 0.71 -7.87
N TRP A 151 -9.29 -0.21 -8.75
CA TRP A 151 -8.56 -0.50 -9.99
C TRP A 151 -8.84 0.57 -11.03
N THR A 152 -7.79 1.08 -11.68
CA THR A 152 -7.90 2.05 -12.78
C THR A 152 -7.02 1.66 -13.96
N VAL A 153 -7.49 1.98 -15.16
CA VAL A 153 -6.70 1.92 -16.40
C VAL A 153 -6.31 3.32 -16.89
N ASP A 154 -6.88 4.37 -16.28
CA ASP A 154 -6.65 5.76 -16.64
C ASP A 154 -6.82 6.66 -15.41
N TYR A 155 -5.70 7.17 -14.89
CA TYR A 155 -5.71 8.08 -13.75
C TYR A 155 -6.41 9.43 -14.02
N SER A 156 -6.74 9.77 -15.28
CA SER A 156 -7.49 10.99 -15.60
C SER A 156 -8.93 10.97 -15.09
N GLU A 157 -9.49 9.77 -14.85
CA GLU A 157 -10.82 9.61 -14.27
C GLU A 157 -10.85 9.94 -12.76
N ILE A 158 -9.68 9.94 -12.11
CA ILE A 158 -9.54 10.08 -10.67
C ILE A 158 -9.66 11.56 -10.28
N ASN A 159 -10.81 11.92 -9.74
CA ASN A 159 -11.10 13.25 -9.22
C ASN A 159 -11.95 13.15 -7.93
N ARG A 160 -12.16 14.30 -7.28
CA ARG A 160 -12.89 14.38 -6.01
C ARG A 160 -14.29 13.75 -6.10
N GLN A 161 -15.09 14.13 -7.08
CA GLN A 161 -16.48 13.67 -7.21
C GLN A 161 -16.55 12.16 -7.41
N TYR A 162 -15.66 11.60 -8.25
CA TYR A 162 -15.57 10.17 -8.47
C TYR A 162 -15.23 9.41 -7.18
N LEU A 163 -14.18 9.85 -6.47
CA LEU A 163 -13.72 9.20 -5.24
C LEU A 163 -14.75 9.28 -4.11
N GLU A 164 -15.44 10.41 -3.95
CA GLU A 164 -16.50 10.56 -2.93
C GLU A 164 -17.64 9.56 -3.14
N ARG A 165 -18.09 9.38 -4.39
CA ARG A 165 -19.11 8.39 -4.74
C ARG A 165 -18.62 6.97 -4.48
N ILE A 166 -17.45 6.62 -5.01
CA ILE A 166 -16.88 5.26 -4.88
C ILE A 166 -16.66 4.89 -3.42
N TYR A 167 -16.26 5.85 -2.56
CA TYR A 167 -16.08 5.58 -1.14
C TYR A 167 -17.37 5.13 -0.46
N GLN A 168 -18.49 5.81 -0.72
CA GLN A 168 -19.79 5.44 -0.15
C GLN A 168 -20.19 4.02 -0.56
N ASP A 169 -19.94 3.68 -1.83
CA ASP A 169 -20.23 2.35 -2.35
C ASP A 169 -19.35 1.26 -1.73
N MET A 170 -18.09 1.57 -1.42
CA MET A 170 -17.11 0.60 -0.92
C MET A 170 -17.14 0.43 0.59
N LEU A 171 -17.54 1.45 1.36
CA LEU A 171 -17.40 1.51 2.83
C LEU A 171 -18.13 0.38 3.57
N TYR A 172 -19.32 0.01 3.10
CA TYR A 172 -20.18 -0.99 3.73
C TYR A 172 -20.06 -2.39 3.10
N ARG A 173 -19.25 -2.54 2.06
CA ARG A 173 -19.01 -3.85 1.42
C ARG A 173 -18.12 -4.72 2.28
N GLU A 174 -18.32 -6.02 2.17
CA GLU A 174 -17.44 -7.01 2.77
C GLU A 174 -16.24 -7.31 1.87
N TYR A 175 -15.07 -7.36 2.50
CA TYR A 175 -13.81 -7.71 1.88
C TYR A 175 -13.13 -8.84 2.64
N ASP A 176 -12.21 -9.51 1.95
CA ASP A 176 -11.26 -10.45 2.51
C ASP A 176 -9.93 -9.71 2.78
N PHE A 177 -9.60 -9.61 4.07
CA PHE A 177 -8.34 -9.01 4.54
C PHE A 177 -7.32 -10.08 4.94
N SER A 178 -7.65 -11.37 4.82
CA SER A 178 -6.71 -12.45 5.14
C SER A 178 -5.40 -12.37 4.36
N PRO A 179 -5.34 -11.94 3.07
CA PRO A 179 -4.08 -11.78 2.35
C PRO A 179 -3.10 -10.77 2.98
N LEU A 180 -3.52 -9.98 3.96
CA LEU A 180 -2.63 -9.06 4.67
C LEU A 180 -1.84 -9.74 5.79
N PHE A 181 -2.13 -10.99 6.13
CA PHE A 181 -1.55 -11.64 7.29
C PHE A 181 -0.69 -12.85 6.90
N LEU A 182 0.39 -13.08 7.67
CA LEU A 182 1.29 -14.22 7.46
C LEU A 182 0.55 -15.55 7.40
N SER A 183 -0.45 -15.74 8.27
CA SER A 183 -1.22 -16.97 8.40
C SER A 183 -2.01 -17.35 7.15
N HIS A 184 -2.20 -16.44 6.20
CA HIS A 184 -2.84 -16.75 4.92
C HIS A 184 -1.93 -17.54 3.97
N TYR A 185 -0.61 -17.43 4.14
CA TYR A 185 0.37 -18.02 3.23
C TYR A 185 0.96 -19.30 3.82
N SER A 186 1.31 -20.24 2.93
CA SER A 186 2.05 -21.46 3.31
C SER A 186 3.56 -21.20 3.39
N GLU A 187 4.02 -20.18 2.67
CA GLU A 187 5.40 -19.76 2.48
C GLU A 187 5.87 -18.79 3.58
N GLN A 188 5.34 -18.91 4.79
CA GLN A 188 5.63 -18.00 5.92
C GLN A 188 7.13 -17.91 6.19
N GLU A 189 7.85 -19.03 6.17
CA GLU A 189 9.30 -19.05 6.38
C GLU A 189 10.04 -18.20 5.33
N THR A 190 9.64 -18.29 4.06
CA THR A 190 10.23 -17.47 2.98
C THR A 190 9.93 -15.98 3.18
N ILE A 191 8.68 -15.64 3.53
CA ILE A 191 8.28 -14.26 3.83
C ILE A 191 9.12 -13.70 4.98
N GLN A 192 9.25 -14.48 6.07
CA GLN A 192 9.97 -14.10 7.27
C GLN A 192 11.47 -13.95 7.00
N ASP A 193 12.07 -14.84 6.20
CA ASP A 193 13.46 -14.77 5.80
C ASP A 193 13.76 -13.53 4.96
N CYS A 194 12.92 -13.20 3.99
CA CYS A 194 13.03 -11.97 3.20
C CYS A 194 12.92 -10.73 4.11
N GLY A 195 11.92 -10.70 4.99
CA GLY A 195 11.73 -9.60 5.93
C GLY A 195 12.91 -9.40 6.87
N ASN A 196 13.40 -10.48 7.49
CA ASN A 196 14.56 -10.45 8.37
C ASN A 196 15.84 -10.04 7.64
N TYR A 197 16.04 -10.51 6.41
CA TYR A 197 17.18 -10.09 5.59
C TYR A 197 17.20 -8.57 5.41
N TRP A 198 16.10 -7.99 4.95
CA TRP A 198 16.03 -6.56 4.64
C TRP A 198 16.01 -5.69 5.88
N THR A 199 15.25 -6.05 6.91
CA THR A 199 15.22 -5.29 8.17
C THR A 199 16.56 -5.33 8.88
N GLN A 200 17.27 -6.48 8.86
CA GLN A 200 18.63 -6.54 9.41
C GLN A 200 19.60 -5.67 8.62
N ARG A 201 19.51 -5.70 7.28
CA ARG A 201 20.39 -4.94 6.39
C ARG A 201 20.18 -3.43 6.47
N MET A 202 18.92 -2.99 6.54
CA MET A 202 18.55 -1.56 6.48
C MET A 202 18.48 -0.92 7.87
N CYS A 203 18.10 -1.69 8.89
CA CYS A 203 17.77 -1.18 10.22
C CYS A 203 18.63 -1.78 11.33
N GLY A 204 19.44 -2.81 11.04
CA GLY A 204 20.23 -3.51 12.06
C GLY A 204 19.42 -4.42 12.99
N VAL A 205 18.15 -4.69 12.69
CA VAL A 205 17.24 -5.48 13.53
C VAL A 205 16.56 -6.60 12.75
N LYS A 206 16.32 -7.75 13.39
CA LYS A 206 15.41 -8.77 12.86
C LYS A 206 13.97 -8.47 13.27
N TRP A 207 13.06 -8.47 12.31
CA TRP A 207 11.64 -8.26 12.58
C TRP A 207 10.98 -9.51 13.18
N TYR A 208 11.16 -10.66 12.54
CA TYR A 208 10.61 -11.95 12.97
C TYR A 208 11.62 -12.66 13.90
N ARG A 209 11.14 -13.12 15.05
CA ARG A 209 11.94 -13.80 16.08
C ARG A 209 11.71 -15.30 16.07
#